data_AF-A0A9P8HJM3-F1
#
_entry.id   AF-A0A9P8HJM3-F1
#
_cell.length_a   1.000
_cell.length_b   1.000
_cell.length_c   1.000
_cell.angle_alpha   90.00
_cell.angle_beta   90.00
_cell.angle_gamma   90.00
#
_symmetry.space_group_name_H-M   'P 1'
#
loop_
_entity.id
_entity.type
_entity.pdbx_description
1 polymer ?
#
loop_
_entity_poly.entity_id
_entity_poly.type
_entity_poly.pdbx_seq_one_letter_code
_entity_poly.pdbx_strand_id
1 'polypeptide(L)'
;MIQAKKALKKTILPVGGQIETLPLDDGTASLLLCLEEFRALIDVAACSQTQYNLERVVQSAHDVFSFYKEDDFDKITSGSTNIRSLRGALGFLGRLQACFNTLAGSAEGLSSFQNLRILPVMDLSTGAAKPKRTDRNNAWSLAETFLSLGVALNDKTVEYLVGTGNRKGSWTKNKLQTKFDKLKLSASEVHAEMQVILAATKHNCTGAAIFSYVGCSKRSCFLCSRVIQSYGSYTTRGCHGKLYDLWTVPELPWLTKDERLRLVQALKNVERAMKKSLRDKKTEGLIHAKESTIGGSSVATRRQQSDQTPYMMFLISEYLRSQRQGMRSNAGKKEDFSSLDQPSLDGAQYEANLDTLLFGQTQGRSETTIPKPEQLRGECSICER
;
A
#
# COMPACT_ATOMS: atom_id res chain seq x y z
N MET A 1 -13.12 9.83 10.15
CA MET A 1 -14.18 10.23 11.10
C MET A 1 -13.76 11.42 11.98
N ILE A 2 -12.65 11.34 12.75
CA ILE A 2 -12.20 12.43 13.65
C ILE A 2 -12.03 13.77 12.91
N GLN A 3 -11.39 13.76 11.74
CA GLN A 3 -11.21 14.99 10.94
C GLN A 3 -12.54 15.56 10.45
N ALA A 4 -13.47 14.74 9.97
CA ALA A 4 -14.81 15.16 9.56
C ALA A 4 -15.58 15.79 10.75
N LYS A 5 -15.55 15.15 11.92
CA LYS A 5 -16.12 15.69 13.17
C LYS A 5 -15.54 17.06 13.53
N LYS A 6 -14.22 17.21 13.43
CA LYS A 6 -13.52 18.48 13.70
C LYS A 6 -13.89 19.56 12.68
N ALA A 7 -14.02 19.20 11.40
CA ALA A 7 -14.43 20.13 10.35
C ALA A 7 -15.88 20.58 10.55
N LEU A 8 -16.82 19.65 10.78
CA LEU A 8 -18.22 19.95 11.07
C LEU A 8 -18.40 20.92 12.23
N LYS A 9 -17.68 20.71 13.34
CA LYS A 9 -17.72 21.60 14.52
C LYS A 9 -17.27 23.03 14.23
N LYS A 10 -16.38 23.21 13.25
CA LYS A 10 -15.89 24.54 12.84
C LYS A 10 -16.79 25.22 11.83
N THR A 11 -17.55 24.44 11.07
CA THR A 11 -18.41 24.91 9.99
C THR A 11 -19.83 25.21 10.48
N ILE A 12 -20.41 24.31 11.27
CA ILE A 12 -21.79 24.42 11.77
C ILE A 12 -21.72 24.97 13.20
N LEU A 13 -21.84 26.29 13.31
CA LEU A 13 -22.02 26.96 14.61
C LEU A 13 -23.26 26.38 15.29
N PRO A 14 -23.24 26.18 16.63
CA PRO A 14 -24.44 25.78 17.36
C PRO A 14 -25.56 26.78 17.06
N VAL A 15 -26.78 26.28 16.86
CA VAL A 15 -28.04 26.95 16.47
C VAL A 15 -28.51 28.06 17.45
N GLY A 16 -27.63 28.60 18.29
CA GLY A 16 -27.90 29.68 19.23
C GLY A 16 -27.49 31.09 18.77
N GLY A 17 -26.84 31.23 17.61
CA GLY A 17 -26.58 32.54 16.99
C GLY A 17 -27.65 32.82 15.96
N GLN A 18 -28.35 33.96 16.07
CA GLN A 18 -29.35 34.39 15.08
C GLN A 18 -28.75 34.34 13.67
N ILE A 19 -29.11 33.32 12.89
CA ILE A 19 -28.90 33.32 11.44
C ILE A 19 -29.93 34.30 10.92
N GLU A 20 -29.49 35.52 10.59
CA GLU A 20 -30.29 36.44 9.80
C GLU A 20 -30.83 35.67 8.60
N THR A 21 -32.16 35.66 8.47
CA THR A 21 -32.94 34.94 7.46
C THR A 21 -32.62 35.47 6.07
N LEU A 22 -31.46 35.08 5.53
CA LEU A 22 -31.19 35.15 4.11
C LEU A 22 -32.04 34.05 3.45
N PRO A 23 -32.77 34.35 2.36
CA PRO A 23 -33.49 33.34 1.61
C PRO A 23 -32.48 32.36 1.02
N LEU A 24 -32.34 31.21 1.67
CA LEU A 24 -31.55 30.08 1.19
C LEU A 24 -32.28 29.44 0.00
N ASP A 25 -31.53 29.10 -1.04
CA ASP A 25 -32.08 28.24 -2.09
C ASP A 25 -32.37 26.84 -1.52
N ASP A 26 -33.34 26.14 -2.13
CA ASP A 26 -33.81 24.82 -1.68
C ASP A 26 -32.66 23.79 -1.57
N GLY A 27 -31.66 23.89 -2.46
CA GLY A 27 -30.47 23.05 -2.44
C GLY A 27 -29.56 23.27 -1.23
N THR A 28 -29.39 24.52 -0.80
CA THR A 28 -28.55 24.88 0.35
C THR A 28 -29.20 24.47 1.66
N ALA A 29 -30.53 24.63 1.77
CA ALA A 29 -31.28 24.15 2.93
C ALA A 29 -31.22 22.62 3.05
N SER A 30 -31.33 21.91 1.93
CA SER A 30 -31.19 20.45 1.87
C SER A 30 -29.79 19.98 2.29
N LEU A 31 -28.72 20.62 1.79
CA LEU A 31 -27.34 20.27 2.19
C LEU A 31 -27.10 20.49 3.68
N LEU A 32 -27.58 21.61 4.24
CA LEU A 32 -27.46 21.90 5.67
C LEU A 32 -28.11 20.80 6.52
N LEU A 33 -29.33 20.40 6.18
CA LEU A 33 -30.03 19.31 6.87
C LEU A 33 -29.23 18.00 6.81
N CYS A 34 -28.73 17.62 5.63
CA CYS A 34 -27.92 16.41 5.50
C CYS A 34 -26.61 16.48 6.32
N LEU A 35 -25.99 17.64 6.43
CA LEU A 35 -24.78 17.83 7.24
C LEU A 35 -25.07 17.73 8.75
N GLU A 36 -26.25 18.18 9.19
CA GLU A 36 -26.71 18.03 10.57
C GLU A 36 -27.02 16.57 10.92
N GLU A 37 -27.72 15.86 10.04
CA GLU A 37 -27.97 14.41 10.17
C GLU A 37 -26.66 13.63 10.22
N PHE A 38 -25.73 13.95 9.32
CA PHE A 38 -24.40 13.33 9.29
C PHE A 38 -23.61 13.60 10.58
N ARG A 39 -23.72 14.82 11.14
CA ARG A 39 -23.10 15.16 12.43
C ARG A 39 -23.67 14.30 13.56
N ALA A 40 -24.99 14.18 13.65
CA ALA A 40 -25.65 13.34 14.65
C ALA A 40 -25.20 11.88 14.52
N LEU A 41 -25.11 11.38 13.30
CA LEU A 41 -24.66 10.02 13.01
C LEU A 41 -23.19 9.77 13.43
N ILE A 42 -22.29 10.73 13.18
CA ILE A 42 -20.91 10.67 13.67
C ILE A 42 -20.85 10.60 15.20
N ASP A 43 -21.71 11.36 15.89
CA ASP A 43 -21.75 11.36 17.35
C ASP A 43 -22.21 10.00 17.90
N VAL A 44 -23.24 9.39 17.31
CA VAL A 44 -23.69 8.03 17.65
C VAL A 44 -22.60 6.98 17.39
N ALA A 45 -21.94 7.05 16.23
CA ALA A 45 -20.86 6.13 15.86
C ALA A 45 -19.64 6.27 16.78
N ALA A 46 -19.34 7.49 17.25
CA ALA A 46 -18.24 7.73 18.18
C ALA A 46 -18.48 7.06 19.55
N CYS A 47 -19.73 6.95 20.00
CA CYS A 47 -20.09 6.36 21.29
C CYS A 47 -20.15 4.82 21.26
N SER A 48 -20.64 4.23 20.17
CA SER A 48 -20.96 2.79 20.10
C SER A 48 -20.04 1.97 19.22
N GLN A 49 -19.37 2.59 18.24
CA GLN A 49 -18.42 1.96 17.30
C GLN A 49 -18.90 0.63 16.67
N THR A 50 -20.22 0.43 16.55
CA THR A 50 -20.76 -0.76 15.90
C THR A 50 -20.48 -0.70 14.40
N GLN A 51 -20.30 -1.86 13.76
CA GLN A 51 -20.11 -1.96 12.31
C GLN A 51 -21.22 -1.24 11.54
N TYR A 52 -22.48 -1.47 11.90
CA TYR A 52 -23.65 -0.82 11.31
C TYR A 52 -23.56 0.71 11.36
N ASN A 53 -23.18 1.29 12.50
CA ASN A 53 -23.06 2.75 12.63
C ASN A 53 -21.91 3.30 11.78
N LEU A 54 -20.79 2.58 11.69
CA LEU A 54 -19.66 2.97 10.84
C LEU A 54 -20.02 2.90 9.34
N GLU A 55 -20.73 1.86 8.91
CA GLU A 55 -21.23 1.73 7.54
C GLU A 55 -22.16 2.89 7.18
N ARG A 56 -23.11 3.23 8.07
CA ARG A 56 -23.98 4.38 7.86
C ARG A 56 -23.22 5.70 7.74
N VAL A 57 -22.18 5.92 8.56
CA VAL A 57 -21.32 7.12 8.44
C VAL A 57 -20.64 7.16 7.07
N VAL A 58 -20.10 6.03 6.62
CA VAL A 58 -19.42 5.94 5.32
C VAL A 58 -20.39 6.19 4.16
N GLN A 59 -21.58 5.58 4.21
CA GLN A 59 -22.64 5.76 3.23
C GLN A 59 -23.14 7.21 3.18
N SER A 60 -23.50 7.78 4.33
CA SER A 60 -23.98 9.17 4.40
C SER A 60 -22.91 10.17 3.91
N ALA A 61 -21.63 9.95 4.23
CA ALA A 61 -20.55 10.77 3.69
C ALA A 61 -20.42 10.65 2.16
N HIS A 62 -20.65 9.46 1.60
CA HIS A 62 -20.66 9.24 0.16
C HIS A 62 -21.82 9.96 -0.52
N ASP A 63 -23.02 9.87 0.05
CA ASP A 63 -24.23 10.49 -0.49
C ASP A 63 -24.07 12.01 -0.52
N VAL A 64 -23.73 12.62 0.62
CA VAL A 64 -23.51 14.08 0.71
C VAL A 64 -22.41 14.54 -0.25
N PHE A 65 -21.32 13.79 -0.41
CA PHE A 65 -20.27 14.17 -1.35
C PHE A 65 -20.72 14.06 -2.81
N SER A 66 -21.58 13.08 -3.13
CA SER A 66 -21.98 12.77 -4.52
C SER A 66 -23.14 13.63 -5.00
N PHE A 67 -24.07 13.99 -4.12
CA PHE A 67 -25.25 14.79 -4.47
C PHE A 67 -24.95 16.29 -4.60
N TYR A 68 -23.98 16.80 -3.84
CA TYR A 68 -23.72 18.23 -3.77
C TYR A 68 -22.34 18.58 -4.37
N LYS A 69 -22.30 19.64 -5.18
CA LYS A 69 -21.11 20.16 -5.87
C LYS A 69 -20.30 21.08 -4.94
N GLU A 70 -19.09 21.48 -5.34
CA GLU A 70 -18.28 22.42 -4.56
C GLU A 70 -19.02 23.75 -4.33
N ASP A 71 -19.71 24.26 -5.36
CA ASP A 71 -20.49 25.51 -5.29
C ASP A 71 -21.60 25.45 -4.23
N ASP A 72 -22.24 24.29 -4.01
CA ASP A 72 -23.29 24.14 -2.99
C ASP A 72 -22.71 24.29 -1.58
N PHE A 73 -21.47 23.82 -1.37
CA PHE A 73 -20.75 24.00 -0.12
C PHE A 73 -20.32 25.47 0.07
N ASP A 74 -19.87 26.13 -1.00
CA ASP A 74 -19.43 27.53 -0.95
C ASP A 74 -20.58 28.50 -0.64
N LYS A 75 -21.82 28.17 -1.03
CA LYS A 75 -23.03 28.95 -0.66
C LYS A 75 -23.33 28.94 0.84
N ILE A 76 -22.98 27.87 1.57
CA ILE A 76 -23.25 27.76 3.01
C ILE A 76 -22.37 28.69 3.83
N THR A 77 -21.14 28.95 3.35
CA THR A 77 -20.19 29.77 4.10
C THR A 77 -19.51 30.69 3.12
N SER A 78 -19.70 32.00 3.25
CA SER A 78 -19.14 33.06 2.40
C SER A 78 -17.61 32.99 2.20
N GLY A 79 -17.10 31.95 1.53
CA GLY A 79 -15.69 31.66 1.30
C GLY A 79 -14.88 31.06 2.46
N SER A 80 -15.47 30.38 3.46
CA SER A 80 -14.67 29.89 4.62
C SER A 80 -13.75 28.71 4.27
N THR A 81 -12.47 28.77 4.65
CA THR A 81 -11.51 27.66 4.42
C THR A 81 -11.90 26.34 5.11
N ASN A 82 -12.81 26.39 6.09
CA ASN A 82 -13.31 25.23 6.81
C ASN A 82 -14.24 24.36 5.94
N ILE A 83 -14.97 24.94 4.98
CA ILE A 83 -15.92 24.17 4.17
C ILE A 83 -15.22 23.25 3.17
N ARG A 84 -14.16 23.73 2.53
CA ARG A 84 -13.31 22.88 1.66
C ARG A 84 -12.67 21.73 2.45
N SER A 85 -12.28 21.99 3.70
CA SER A 85 -11.78 20.96 4.62
C SER A 85 -12.86 19.92 4.95
N LEU A 86 -14.10 20.36 5.19
CA LEU A 86 -15.25 19.48 5.43
C LEU A 86 -15.56 18.62 4.20
N ARG A 87 -15.71 19.24 3.01
CA ARG A 87 -15.93 18.53 1.75
C ARG A 87 -14.80 17.52 1.47
N GLY A 88 -13.55 17.91 1.71
CA GLY A 88 -12.40 17.01 1.60
C GLY A 88 -12.48 15.83 2.57
N ALA A 89 -12.92 16.05 3.81
CA ALA A 89 -13.08 14.99 4.81
C ALA A 89 -14.27 14.06 4.49
N LEU A 90 -15.38 14.59 3.97
CA LEU A 90 -16.53 13.82 3.47
C LEU A 90 -16.11 12.96 2.29
N GLY A 91 -15.43 13.56 1.30
CA GLY A 91 -14.89 12.83 0.15
C GLY A 91 -13.92 11.74 0.57
N PHE A 92 -13.05 12.00 1.55
CA PHE A 92 -12.16 10.98 2.10
C PHE A 92 -12.92 9.77 2.65
N LEU A 93 -14.00 10.01 3.41
CA LEU A 93 -14.84 8.94 3.98
C LEU A 93 -15.66 8.24 2.91
N GLY A 94 -16.34 9.00 2.05
CA GLY A 94 -17.18 8.47 0.97
C GLY A 94 -16.41 7.64 -0.06
N ARG A 95 -15.09 7.83 -0.19
CA ARG A 95 -14.24 6.94 -1.00
C ARG A 95 -14.31 5.48 -0.56
N LEU A 96 -14.55 5.19 0.72
CA LEU A 96 -14.69 3.82 1.18
C LEU A 96 -15.92 3.16 0.54
N GLN A 97 -17.06 3.86 0.53
CA GLN A 97 -18.27 3.40 -0.15
C GLN A 97 -18.07 3.29 -1.66
N ALA A 98 -17.42 4.28 -2.28
CA ALA A 98 -17.14 4.25 -3.72
C ALA A 98 -16.25 3.06 -4.11
N CYS A 99 -15.23 2.75 -3.31
CA CYS A 99 -14.38 1.58 -3.48
C CYS A 99 -15.18 0.28 -3.33
N PHE A 100 -16.04 0.19 -2.30
CA PHE A 100 -16.91 -0.96 -2.09
C PHE A 100 -17.86 -1.18 -3.28
N ASN A 101 -18.55 -0.13 -3.73
CA ASN A 101 -19.46 -0.20 -4.88
C ASN A 101 -18.72 -0.61 -6.16
N THR A 102 -17.51 -0.08 -6.38
CA THR A 102 -16.68 -0.45 -7.53
C THR A 102 -16.28 -1.92 -7.48
N LEU A 103 -15.90 -2.42 -6.29
CA LEU A 103 -15.57 -3.83 -6.09
C LEU A 103 -16.80 -4.71 -6.31
N ALA A 104 -17.95 -4.35 -5.76
CA ALA A 104 -19.21 -5.08 -5.90
C ALA A 104 -19.62 -5.19 -7.38
N GLY A 105 -19.69 -4.07 -8.09
CA GLY A 105 -20.04 -4.07 -9.52
C GLY A 105 -19.02 -4.83 -10.38
N SER A 106 -17.73 -4.78 -10.03
CA SER A 106 -16.70 -5.57 -10.72
C SER A 106 -16.85 -7.08 -10.44
N ALA A 107 -17.22 -7.44 -9.21
CA ALA A 107 -17.41 -8.82 -8.79
C ALA A 107 -18.66 -9.44 -9.43
N GLU A 108 -19.75 -8.68 -9.55
CA GLU A 108 -20.99 -9.11 -10.23
C GLU A 108 -20.75 -9.46 -11.71
N GLY A 109 -19.83 -8.75 -12.37
CA GLY A 109 -19.43 -9.04 -13.76
C GLY A 109 -18.57 -10.31 -13.92
N LEU A 110 -18.14 -10.95 -12.83
CA LEU A 110 -17.26 -12.12 -12.86
C LEU A 110 -17.96 -13.32 -12.21
N SER A 111 -18.35 -14.31 -13.01
CA SER A 111 -19.04 -15.52 -12.53
C SER A 111 -18.28 -16.29 -11.43
N SER A 112 -16.95 -16.15 -11.35
CA SER A 112 -16.13 -16.76 -10.29
C SER A 112 -16.18 -16.03 -8.94
N PHE A 113 -16.86 -14.89 -8.85
CA PHE A 113 -16.93 -14.04 -7.66
C PHE A 113 -18.31 -14.09 -6.96
N GLN A 114 -19.19 -15.01 -7.34
CA GLN A 114 -20.52 -15.20 -6.73
C GLN A 114 -20.48 -15.42 -5.21
N ASN A 115 -19.37 -15.94 -4.69
CA ASN A 115 -19.15 -16.17 -3.26
C ASN A 115 -18.09 -15.23 -2.66
N LEU A 116 -17.89 -14.04 -3.24
CA LEU A 116 -16.95 -13.07 -2.70
C LEU A 116 -17.37 -12.67 -1.28
N ARG A 117 -16.46 -12.85 -0.33
CA ARG A 117 -16.60 -12.36 1.04
C ARG A 117 -15.47 -11.39 1.35
N ILE A 118 -15.82 -10.24 1.90
CA ILE A 118 -14.86 -9.24 2.36
C ILE A 118 -14.75 -9.38 3.87
N LEU A 119 -13.55 -9.71 4.34
CA LEU A 119 -13.26 -9.82 5.76
C LEU A 119 -12.50 -8.56 6.19
N PRO A 120 -13.11 -7.65 6.97
CA PRO A 120 -12.41 -6.47 7.46
C PRO A 120 -11.33 -6.88 8.46
N VAL A 121 -10.13 -6.33 8.31
CA VAL A 121 -9.03 -6.53 9.26
C VAL A 121 -9.20 -5.54 10.42
N MET A 122 -9.89 -5.98 11.48
CA MET A 122 -10.26 -5.12 12.62
C MET A 122 -9.34 -5.29 13.85
N ASP A 123 -8.54 -6.37 13.89
CA ASP A 123 -8.02 -6.93 15.15
C ASP A 123 -6.53 -6.70 15.43
N LEU A 124 -5.86 -5.83 14.68
CA LEU A 124 -4.44 -5.57 14.89
C LEU A 124 -4.28 -4.21 15.53
N SER A 125 -3.90 -4.20 16.81
CA SER A 125 -3.63 -3.00 17.61
C SER A 125 -2.99 -1.92 16.75
N THR A 126 -3.79 -0.93 16.36
CA THR A 126 -3.32 0.20 15.55
C THR A 126 -2.21 0.88 16.35
N GLY A 127 -0.99 0.91 15.81
CA GLY A 127 0.23 1.39 16.49
C GLY A 127 0.21 2.84 17.00
N ALA A 128 -0.92 3.54 16.89
CA ALA A 128 -1.11 4.91 17.34
C ALA A 128 -0.99 5.11 18.87
N ALA A 129 -0.89 4.04 19.66
CA ALA A 129 -0.57 4.15 21.07
C ALA A 129 0.89 4.62 21.23
N LYS A 130 1.09 5.73 21.98
CA LYS A 130 2.44 6.14 22.37
C LYS A 130 3.13 4.96 23.08
N PRO A 131 4.44 4.75 22.85
CA PRO A 131 5.16 3.64 23.47
C PRO A 131 5.00 3.70 24.99
N LYS A 132 4.61 2.57 25.60
CA LYS A 132 4.50 2.47 27.06
C LYS A 132 5.88 2.70 27.67
N ARG A 133 5.91 3.14 28.93
CA ARG A 133 7.17 3.45 29.64
C ARG A 133 8.12 2.24 29.69
N THR A 134 7.57 1.02 29.73
CA THR A 134 8.32 -0.25 29.67
C THR A 134 8.99 -0.48 28.33
N ASP A 135 8.32 -0.16 27.22
CA ASP A 135 8.84 -0.38 25.86
C ASP A 135 10.01 0.56 25.56
N ARG A 136 10.01 1.75 26.18
CA ARG A 136 11.10 2.72 26.05
C ARG A 136 12.41 2.22 26.67
N ASN A 137 12.33 1.44 27.75
CA ASN A 137 13.51 0.92 28.42
C ASN A 137 14.17 -0.23 27.64
N ASN A 138 13.41 -0.91 26.79
CA ASN A 138 13.90 -1.99 25.92
C ASN A 138 14.29 -1.49 24.51
N ALA A 139 14.10 -0.20 24.22
CA ALA A 139 14.38 0.38 22.91
C ALA A 139 15.88 0.70 22.75
N TRP A 140 16.49 0.14 21.71
CA TRP A 140 17.90 0.34 21.37
C TRP A 140 18.31 1.81 21.41
N SER A 141 19.35 2.14 22.15
CA SER A 141 20.07 3.41 22.07
C SER A 141 20.79 3.58 20.73
N LEU A 142 21.17 4.82 20.42
CA LEU A 142 21.99 5.10 19.24
C LEU A 142 23.34 4.37 19.33
N ALA A 143 23.90 4.26 20.54
CA ALA A 143 25.15 3.54 20.78
C ALA A 143 25.01 2.05 20.47
N GLU A 144 23.95 1.38 20.95
CA GLU A 144 23.67 -0.03 20.62
C GLU A 144 23.42 -0.23 19.13
N THR A 145 22.75 0.73 18.47
CA THR A 145 22.53 0.69 17.02
C THR A 145 23.85 0.69 16.26
N PHE A 146 24.77 1.60 16.61
CA PHE A 146 26.10 1.69 15.99
C PHE A 146 26.96 0.45 16.31
N LEU A 147 26.91 -0.04 17.54
CA LEU A 147 27.58 -1.27 17.95
C LEU A 147 27.10 -2.46 17.09
N SER A 148 25.79 -2.58 16.86
CA SER A 148 25.21 -3.65 16.04
C SER A 148 25.61 -3.57 14.56
N LEU A 149 26.00 -2.39 14.09
CA LEU A 149 26.50 -2.13 12.75
C LEU A 149 27.99 -2.46 12.62
N GLY A 150 28.68 -2.66 13.76
CA GLY A 150 30.12 -2.88 13.82
C GLY A 150 30.94 -1.60 13.67
N VAL A 151 30.38 -0.44 14.05
CA VAL A 151 31.01 0.87 13.86
C VAL A 151 30.97 1.72 15.14
N ALA A 152 31.98 2.55 15.35
CA ALA A 152 32.06 3.42 16.52
C ALA A 152 31.12 4.64 16.40
N LEU A 153 30.48 5.03 17.49
CA LEU A 153 29.63 6.24 17.55
C LEU A 153 30.48 7.50 17.77
N ASN A 154 30.98 8.09 16.68
CA ASN A 154 31.70 9.36 16.65
C ASN A 154 31.28 10.21 15.43
N ASP A 155 31.65 11.49 15.41
CA ASP A 155 31.24 12.44 14.37
C ASP A 155 31.70 12.01 12.97
N LYS A 156 32.91 11.47 12.84
CA LYS A 156 33.45 10.99 11.55
C LYS A 156 32.63 9.85 10.98
N THR A 157 32.24 8.87 11.81
CA THR A 157 31.40 7.74 11.39
C THR A 157 29.97 8.19 11.10
N VAL A 158 29.42 9.12 11.88
CA VAL A 158 28.09 9.69 11.66
C VAL A 158 28.03 10.42 10.31
N GLU A 159 29.01 11.27 10.03
CA GLU A 159 29.14 11.96 8.74
C GLU A 159 29.33 10.96 7.60
N TYR A 160 30.14 9.92 7.81
CA TYR A 160 30.30 8.85 6.83
C TYR A 160 28.97 8.14 6.52
N LEU A 161 28.18 7.74 7.52
CA LEU A 161 26.96 6.96 7.31
C LEU A 161 25.77 7.79 6.83
N VAL A 162 25.57 8.98 7.37
CA VAL A 162 24.39 9.82 7.10
C VAL A 162 24.64 10.78 5.94
N GLY A 163 25.91 10.98 5.57
CA GLY A 163 26.34 11.91 4.53
C GLY A 163 26.51 13.34 5.05
N THR A 164 26.95 14.23 4.17
CA THR A 164 27.02 15.66 4.45
C THR A 164 25.60 16.24 4.37
N GLY A 165 25.12 16.82 5.47
CA GLY A 165 23.73 17.30 5.56
C GLY A 165 23.43 18.34 4.48
N ASN A 166 22.50 18.02 3.58
CA ASN A 166 22.06 18.97 2.55
C ASN A 166 21.60 20.29 3.21
N ARG A 167 22.27 21.40 2.85
CA ARG A 167 21.98 22.82 3.20
C ARG A 167 21.86 23.20 4.69
N LYS A 168 21.87 22.28 5.66
CA LYS A 168 21.64 22.53 7.11
C LYS A 168 22.83 22.14 8.03
N GLY A 169 24.05 22.19 7.50
CA GLY A 169 25.28 21.87 8.24
C GLY A 169 25.56 20.38 8.41
N SER A 170 26.81 20.04 8.74
CA SER A 170 27.29 18.67 8.92
C SER A 170 26.47 17.90 9.97
N TRP A 171 26.46 16.58 9.84
CA TRP A 171 25.86 15.71 10.84
C TRP A 171 26.86 15.44 11.96
N THR A 172 26.45 15.78 13.19
CA THR A 172 27.20 15.45 14.40
C THR A 172 26.49 14.34 15.17
N LYS A 173 27.22 13.64 16.03
CA LYS A 173 26.71 12.65 16.98
C LYS A 173 25.53 13.21 17.77
N ASN A 174 25.65 14.43 18.30
CA ASN A 174 24.59 15.05 19.09
C ASN A 174 23.32 15.32 18.27
N LYS A 175 23.49 15.81 17.03
CA LYS A 175 22.35 16.06 16.12
C LYS A 175 21.63 14.77 15.75
N LEU A 176 22.39 13.69 15.52
CA LEU A 176 21.83 12.37 15.26
C LEU A 176 21.12 11.82 16.49
N GLN A 177 21.73 11.92 17.67
CA GLN A 177 21.14 11.50 18.94
C GLN A 177 19.79 12.17 19.19
N THR A 178 19.71 13.50 19.11
CA THR A 178 18.45 14.23 19.31
C THR A 178 17.35 13.77 18.34
N LYS A 179 17.69 13.52 17.08
CA LYS A 179 16.71 13.02 16.09
C LYS A 179 16.31 11.58 16.37
N PHE A 180 17.25 10.72 16.74
CA PHE A 180 16.99 9.34 17.09
C PHE A 180 16.05 9.24 18.31
N ASP A 181 16.31 10.02 19.35
CA ASP A 181 15.45 10.06 20.54
C ASP A 181 14.07 10.65 20.23
N LYS A 182 13.99 11.65 19.35
CA LYS A 182 12.69 12.15 18.87
C LYS A 182 11.89 11.05 18.16
N LEU A 183 12.53 10.21 17.35
CA LEU A 183 11.86 9.10 16.67
C LEU A 183 11.35 8.04 17.66
N LYS A 184 12.12 7.72 18.71
CA LYS A 184 11.66 6.81 19.79
C LYS A 184 10.38 7.26 20.49
N LEU A 185 10.12 8.57 20.52
CA LEU A 185 8.96 9.14 21.20
C LEU A 185 7.73 9.22 20.29
N SER A 186 7.90 9.03 18.99
CA SER A 186 6.81 9.05 18.01
C SER A 186 5.96 7.80 18.12
N ALA A 187 4.67 7.92 17.79
CA ALA A 187 3.80 6.76 17.67
C ALA A 187 4.23 5.94 16.46
N SER A 188 4.24 4.62 16.61
CA SER A 188 4.59 3.72 15.53
C SER A 188 3.37 3.44 14.65
N GLU A 189 3.60 3.03 13.41
CA GLU A 189 2.56 2.80 12.42
C GLU A 189 2.70 1.38 11.86
N VAL A 190 1.63 0.60 12.03
CA VAL A 190 1.53 -0.70 11.37
C VAL A 190 0.96 -0.48 9.98
N HIS A 191 1.77 -0.75 8.97
CA HIS A 191 1.35 -0.62 7.58
C HIS A 191 0.26 -1.65 7.21
N ALA A 192 -0.59 -1.31 6.24
CA ALA A 192 -1.71 -2.16 5.81
C ALA A 192 -1.24 -3.53 5.30
N GLU A 193 -0.11 -3.59 4.60
CA GLU A 193 0.46 -4.83 4.10
C GLU A 193 0.79 -5.82 5.23
N MET A 194 1.32 -5.30 6.34
CA MET A 194 1.56 -6.11 7.55
C MET A 194 0.25 -6.58 8.16
N GLN A 195 -0.76 -5.72 8.19
CA GLN A 195 -2.06 -6.08 8.74
C GLN A 195 -2.71 -7.23 7.97
N VAL A 196 -2.65 -7.19 6.62
CA VAL A 196 -3.23 -8.21 5.76
C VAL A 196 -2.55 -9.58 5.93
N ILE A 197 -1.22 -9.65 5.90
CA ILE A 197 -0.54 -10.96 6.03
C ILE A 197 -0.73 -11.59 7.41
N LEU A 198 -0.79 -10.76 8.46
CA LEU A 198 -1.02 -11.22 9.82
C LEU A 198 -2.47 -11.67 9.99
N ALA A 199 -3.44 -10.92 9.45
CA ALA A 199 -4.84 -11.34 9.43
C ALA A 199 -5.02 -12.64 8.66
N ALA A 200 -4.36 -12.82 7.52
CA ALA A 200 -4.39 -14.07 6.76
C ALA A 200 -3.81 -15.26 7.53
N THR A 201 -2.89 -15.03 8.48
CA THR A 201 -2.38 -16.06 9.38
C THR A 201 -3.39 -16.39 10.48
N LYS A 202 -4.07 -15.37 11.02
CA LYS A 202 -5.12 -15.52 12.04
C LYS A 202 -6.35 -16.25 11.50
N HIS A 203 -6.77 -15.89 10.29
CA HIS A 203 -7.91 -16.49 9.63
C HIS A 203 -7.46 -17.83 9.06
N ASN A 204 -7.74 -18.89 9.82
CA ASN A 204 -7.64 -20.25 9.31
C ASN A 204 -8.72 -20.40 8.22
N CYS A 205 -8.37 -20.10 6.97
CA CYS A 205 -9.23 -20.26 5.80
C CYS A 205 -9.38 -21.76 5.49
N THR A 206 -9.95 -22.51 6.42
CA THR A 206 -10.13 -23.96 6.33
C THR A 206 -10.90 -24.28 5.05
N GLY A 207 -10.26 -24.98 4.12
CA GLY A 207 -10.85 -25.36 2.83
C GLY A 207 -10.61 -24.39 1.66
N ALA A 208 -9.88 -23.29 1.85
CA ALA A 208 -9.49 -22.40 0.76
C ALA A 208 -7.97 -22.25 0.65
N ALA A 209 -7.45 -22.31 -0.58
CA ALA A 209 -6.05 -21.99 -0.84
C ALA A 209 -5.85 -20.48 -0.76
N ILE A 210 -4.90 -20.03 0.08
CA ILE A 210 -4.51 -18.62 0.12
C ILE A 210 -3.72 -18.32 -1.15
N PHE A 211 -4.22 -17.40 -1.97
CA PHE A 211 -3.44 -16.87 -3.08
C PHE A 211 -2.35 -15.96 -2.51
N SER A 212 -1.07 -16.31 -2.71
CA SER A 212 0.09 -15.65 -2.12
C SER A 212 0.41 -14.29 -2.76
N TYR A 213 -0.58 -13.40 -2.81
CA TYR A 213 -0.45 -12.05 -3.35
C TYR A 213 -1.16 -11.04 -2.44
N VAL A 214 -0.44 -9.97 -2.09
CA VAL A 214 -0.98 -8.84 -1.35
C VAL A 214 -1.27 -7.72 -2.34
N GLY A 215 -2.56 -7.50 -2.61
CA GLY A 215 -3.04 -6.40 -3.42
C GLY A 215 -2.98 -5.08 -2.65
N CYS A 216 -2.20 -4.13 -3.14
CA CYS A 216 -2.03 -2.81 -2.55
C CYS A 216 -2.19 -1.71 -3.62
N SER A 217 -2.84 -0.60 -3.26
CA SER A 217 -3.07 0.53 -4.19
C SER A 217 -1.77 1.21 -4.62
N LYS A 218 -0.72 1.10 -3.79
CA LYS A 218 0.65 1.57 -4.06
C LYS A 218 1.61 0.38 -4.05
N ARG A 219 2.82 0.52 -4.61
CA ARG A 219 3.91 -0.43 -4.34
C ARG A 219 4.19 -0.46 -2.83
N SER A 220 4.67 -1.58 -2.31
CA SER A 220 4.97 -1.72 -0.88
C SER A 220 6.24 -1.00 -0.48
N CYS A 221 6.31 -0.53 0.76
CA CYS A 221 7.54 0.05 1.30
C CYS A 221 8.65 -1.02 1.41
N PHE A 222 9.90 -0.59 1.56
CA PHE A 222 11.03 -1.51 1.66
C PHE A 222 10.83 -2.54 2.78
N LEU A 223 10.39 -2.08 3.96
CA LEU A 223 10.21 -2.94 5.13
C LEU A 223 9.09 -3.98 4.90
N CYS A 224 7.93 -3.54 4.42
CA CYS A 224 6.81 -4.45 4.11
C CYS A 224 7.22 -5.46 3.04
N SER A 225 7.84 -5.01 1.94
CA SER A 225 8.28 -5.90 0.86
C SER A 225 9.23 -6.99 1.36
N ARG A 226 10.17 -6.66 2.25
CA ARG A 226 11.15 -7.62 2.79
C ARG A 226 10.53 -8.60 3.77
N VAL A 227 9.63 -8.13 4.65
CA VAL A 227 8.92 -9.01 5.59
C VAL A 227 8.03 -9.99 4.83
N ILE A 228 7.22 -9.49 3.89
CA ILE A 228 6.29 -10.28 3.08
C ILE A 228 7.00 -11.43 2.35
N GLN A 229 8.11 -11.12 1.68
CA GLN A 229 8.92 -12.10 0.97
C GLN A 229 9.49 -13.17 1.90
N SER A 230 9.82 -12.80 3.15
CA SER A 230 10.46 -13.70 4.10
C SER A 230 9.47 -14.51 4.95
N TYR A 231 8.25 -14.00 5.17
CA TYR A 231 7.31 -14.57 6.14
C TYR A 231 6.45 -15.70 5.60
N GLY A 232 5.89 -15.55 4.38
CA GLY A 232 4.90 -16.50 3.85
C GLY A 232 4.92 -16.67 2.34
N SER A 233 6.06 -16.33 1.69
CA SER A 233 6.22 -16.35 0.23
C SER A 233 5.12 -15.59 -0.52
N TYR A 234 4.57 -14.55 0.11
CA TYR A 234 3.64 -13.64 -0.54
C TYR A 234 4.40 -12.75 -1.54
N THR A 235 3.69 -12.34 -2.58
CA THR A 235 4.17 -11.36 -3.56
C THR A 235 3.36 -10.07 -3.45
N THR A 236 3.95 -8.95 -3.84
CA THR A 236 3.24 -7.67 -3.98
C THR A 236 3.45 -7.18 -5.41
N ARG A 237 2.72 -6.12 -5.81
CA ARG A 237 2.94 -5.45 -7.10
C ARG A 237 4.39 -4.97 -7.31
N GLY A 238 5.13 -4.78 -6.22
CA GLY A 238 6.53 -4.35 -6.24
C GLY A 238 6.88 -3.53 -5.01
N CYS A 239 8.10 -3.01 -4.99
CA CYS A 239 8.64 -2.18 -3.91
C CYS A 239 8.98 -0.79 -4.45
N HIS A 240 8.66 0.27 -3.70
CA HIS A 240 9.09 1.64 -4.05
C HIS A 240 10.36 2.09 -3.33
N GLY A 241 10.97 1.20 -2.53
CA GLY A 241 12.28 1.42 -1.91
C GLY A 241 12.30 2.33 -0.68
N LYS A 242 11.22 3.05 -0.37
CA LYS A 242 11.21 3.95 0.79
C LYS A 242 11.21 3.18 2.11
N LEU A 243 11.99 3.72 3.05
CA LEU A 243 12.00 3.34 4.46
C LEU A 243 11.13 4.31 5.25
N TYR A 244 10.25 3.77 6.09
CA TYR A 244 9.42 4.56 7.01
C TYR A 244 9.99 4.39 8.41
N ASP A 245 10.33 5.51 9.04
CA ASP A 245 10.97 5.59 10.35
C ASP A 245 10.04 5.24 11.52
N LEU A 246 8.72 5.31 11.29
CA LEU A 246 7.69 4.92 12.27
C LEU A 246 7.14 3.51 12.06
N TRP A 247 7.62 2.78 11.05
CA TRP A 247 7.10 1.44 10.73
C TRP A 247 7.27 0.47 11.91
N THR A 248 6.24 -0.33 12.20
CA THR A 248 6.32 -1.37 13.23
C THR A 248 5.49 -2.61 12.89
N VAL A 249 5.67 -3.65 13.71
CA VAL A 249 4.86 -4.86 13.76
C VAL A 249 4.03 -4.83 15.05
N PRO A 250 2.73 -5.14 14.99
CA PRO A 250 1.89 -5.16 16.19
C PRO A 250 2.32 -6.28 17.14
N GLU A 251 1.92 -6.17 18.41
CA GLU A 251 1.99 -7.29 19.34
C GLU A 251 0.94 -8.35 18.97
N LEU A 252 1.34 -9.61 18.96
CA LEU A 252 0.57 -10.72 18.40
C LEU A 252 0.50 -11.89 19.40
N PRO A 253 -0.25 -11.75 20.51
CA PRO A 253 -0.30 -12.78 21.55
C PRO A 253 -0.92 -14.09 21.06
N TRP A 254 -1.75 -14.02 20.01
CA TRP A 254 -2.46 -15.15 19.43
C TRP A 254 -1.63 -15.98 18.44
N LEU A 255 -0.43 -15.54 18.04
CA LEU A 255 0.42 -16.34 17.16
C LEU A 255 0.93 -17.58 17.88
N THR A 256 0.87 -18.72 17.19
CA THR A 256 1.52 -19.96 17.61
C THR A 256 3.04 -19.76 17.73
N LYS A 257 3.72 -20.67 18.44
CA LYS A 257 5.19 -20.62 18.58
C LYS A 257 5.87 -20.63 17.21
N ASP A 258 5.41 -21.47 16.28
CA ASP A 258 6.00 -21.61 14.96
C ASP A 258 5.78 -20.37 14.08
N GLU A 259 4.59 -19.78 14.10
CA GLU A 259 4.33 -18.53 13.38
C GLU A 259 5.12 -17.36 13.95
N ARG A 260 5.29 -17.31 15.28
CA ARG A 260 6.13 -16.30 15.94
C ARG A 260 7.59 -16.46 15.54
N LEU A 261 8.11 -17.68 15.51
CA LEU A 261 9.48 -17.96 15.06
C LEU A 261 9.68 -17.55 13.60
N ARG A 262 8.71 -17.87 12.72
CA ARG A 262 8.72 -17.41 11.32
C ARG A 262 8.75 -15.89 11.21
N LEU A 263 7.95 -15.19 12.01
CA LEU A 263 7.90 -13.73 12.02
C LEU A 263 9.23 -13.13 12.50
N VAL A 264 9.78 -13.66 13.60
CA VAL A 264 11.09 -13.26 14.12
C VAL A 264 12.18 -13.48 13.06
N GLN A 265 12.15 -14.61 12.35
CA GLN A 265 13.12 -14.87 11.29
C GLN A 265 12.98 -13.90 10.11
N ALA A 266 11.75 -13.58 9.71
CA ALA A 266 11.48 -12.57 8.69
C ALA A 266 12.01 -11.19 9.09
N LEU A 267 11.84 -10.80 10.37
CA LEU A 267 12.35 -9.54 10.89
C LEU A 267 13.87 -9.50 10.97
N LYS A 268 14.51 -10.60 11.38
CA LYS A 268 15.99 -10.73 11.33
C LYS A 268 16.52 -10.59 9.90
N ASN A 269 15.80 -11.10 8.90
CA ASN A 269 16.18 -10.93 7.50
C ASN A 269 16.08 -9.46 7.05
N VAL A 270 15.03 -8.75 7.49
CA VAL A 270 14.87 -7.31 7.22
C VAL A 270 15.99 -6.52 7.88
N GLU A 271 16.29 -6.79 9.15
CA GLU A 271 17.39 -6.15 9.88
C GLU A 271 18.73 -6.37 9.16
N ARG A 272 19.02 -7.60 8.72
CA ARG A 272 20.23 -7.92 7.96
C ARG A 272 20.29 -7.13 6.65
N ALA A 273 19.18 -7.03 5.93
CA ALA A 273 19.09 -6.27 4.69
C ALA A 273 19.30 -4.76 4.91
N MET A 274 18.74 -4.20 6.00
CA MET A 274 18.96 -2.80 6.39
C MET A 274 20.43 -2.54 6.73
N LYS A 275 21.03 -3.39 7.58
CA LYS A 275 22.45 -3.27 7.94
C LYS A 275 23.37 -3.37 6.73
N LYS A 276 23.07 -4.28 5.80
CA LYS A 276 23.79 -4.38 4.53
C LYS A 276 23.68 -3.09 3.71
N SER A 277 22.46 -2.57 3.53
CA SER A 277 22.24 -1.32 2.80
C SER A 277 22.93 -0.10 3.42
N LEU A 278 23.06 -0.06 4.75
CA LEU A 278 23.75 1.03 5.46
C LEU A 278 25.28 0.95 5.32
N ARG A 279 25.85 -0.25 5.22
CA ARG A 279 27.29 -0.46 5.01
C ARG A 279 27.68 -0.27 3.54
N ASP A 280 26.85 -0.77 2.65
CA ASP A 280 27.12 -0.76 1.21
C ASP A 280 26.69 0.60 0.62
N LYS A 281 27.53 1.63 0.76
CA LYS A 281 27.33 2.96 0.12
C LYS A 281 27.12 2.91 -1.41
N LYS A 282 27.39 1.76 -2.02
CA LYS A 282 27.26 1.48 -3.46
C LYS A 282 25.86 1.10 -3.91
N THR A 283 24.87 0.97 -3.03
CA THR A 283 23.49 0.99 -3.51
C THR A 283 23.27 2.36 -4.12
N GLU A 284 23.34 2.45 -5.45
CA GLU A 284 22.64 3.45 -6.24
C GLU A 284 21.32 3.71 -5.51
N GLY A 285 21.23 4.88 -4.88
CA GLY A 285 20.36 5.10 -3.73
C GLY A 285 19.00 4.50 -4.01
N LEU A 286 18.53 3.60 -3.14
CA LEU A 286 17.25 2.87 -3.24
C LEU A 286 16.32 3.63 -4.18
N ILE A 287 16.16 3.17 -5.42
CA ILE A 287 15.46 3.98 -6.43
C ILE A 287 14.06 4.23 -5.88
N HIS A 288 13.84 5.45 -5.41
CA HIS A 288 12.59 5.85 -4.82
C HIS A 288 11.65 6.05 -5.99
N ALA A 289 10.90 5.00 -6.34
CA ALA A 289 9.81 5.16 -7.28
C ALA A 289 8.84 6.18 -6.68
N LYS A 290 8.34 7.11 -7.50
CA LYS A 290 7.32 8.07 -7.06
C LYS A 290 6.18 7.29 -6.43
N GLU A 291 5.84 7.65 -5.20
CA GLU A 291 4.63 7.13 -4.57
C GLU A 291 3.44 7.62 -5.40
N SER A 292 2.47 6.74 -5.68
CA SER A 292 1.19 7.21 -6.19
C SER A 292 0.60 8.16 -5.14
N THR A 293 0.44 9.43 -5.51
CA THR A 293 -0.17 10.44 -4.65
C THR A 293 -1.65 10.08 -4.43
N ILE A 294 -2.21 10.47 -3.28
CA ILE A 294 -3.57 10.12 -2.79
C ILE A 294 -4.73 10.66 -3.70
N GLY A 295 -4.43 11.08 -4.94
CA GLY A 295 -5.37 11.72 -5.87
C GLY A 295 -6.09 10.80 -6.87
N GLY A 296 -5.60 9.59 -7.15
CA GLY A 296 -6.12 8.78 -8.27
C GLY A 296 -7.53 8.19 -8.06
N SER A 297 -7.87 7.80 -6.83
CA SER A 297 -9.19 7.25 -6.47
C SER A 297 -10.13 8.35 -5.97
N SER A 298 -10.19 9.49 -6.65
CA SER A 298 -11.16 10.54 -6.32
C SER A 298 -12.58 10.00 -6.51
N VAL A 299 -13.53 10.39 -5.65
CA VAL A 299 -14.96 10.13 -5.96
C VAL A 299 -15.33 10.77 -7.31
N ALA A 300 -14.62 11.83 -7.71
CA ALA A 300 -14.75 12.47 -9.01
C ALA A 300 -14.25 11.63 -10.21
N THR A 301 -13.42 10.59 -10.00
CA THR A 301 -13.03 9.68 -11.10
C THR A 301 -14.02 8.53 -11.30
N ARG A 302 -15.13 8.49 -10.54
CA ARG A 302 -16.28 7.66 -10.87
C ARG A 302 -16.86 8.20 -12.18
N ARG A 303 -16.47 7.61 -13.32
CA ARG A 303 -17.29 7.68 -14.52
C ARG A 303 -18.68 7.18 -14.10
N GLN A 304 -19.71 8.01 -14.24
CA GLN A 304 -21.07 7.51 -14.18
C GLN A 304 -21.13 6.32 -15.14
N GLN A 305 -21.42 5.12 -14.64
CA GLN A 305 -21.60 3.93 -15.47
C GLN A 305 -22.86 4.02 -16.33
N SER A 306 -23.47 5.20 -16.45
CA SER A 306 -24.73 5.41 -17.18
C SER A 306 -24.62 5.11 -18.67
N ASP A 307 -23.41 4.97 -19.24
CA ASP A 307 -23.23 4.71 -20.68
C ASP A 307 -22.26 3.57 -21.01
N GLN A 308 -21.94 2.67 -20.06
CA GLN A 308 -21.21 1.45 -20.44
C GLN A 308 -22.17 0.47 -21.10
N THR A 309 -22.23 0.54 -22.44
CA THR A 309 -22.98 -0.41 -23.26
C THR A 309 -22.60 -1.86 -22.89
N PRO A 310 -23.56 -2.80 -22.87
CA PRO A 310 -23.29 -4.23 -22.59
C PRO A 310 -22.14 -4.82 -23.40
N TYR A 311 -21.93 -4.27 -24.60
CA TYR A 311 -20.81 -4.57 -25.49
C TYR A 311 -19.44 -4.21 -24.89
N MET A 312 -19.30 -3.06 -24.22
CA MET A 312 -18.04 -2.66 -23.59
C MET A 312 -17.68 -3.58 -22.42
N MET A 313 -18.68 -4.03 -21.64
CA MET A 313 -18.49 -5.02 -20.58
C MET A 313 -18.08 -6.39 -21.14
N PHE A 314 -18.63 -6.80 -22.28
CA PHE A 314 -18.21 -8.00 -22.99
C PHE A 314 -16.74 -7.92 -23.43
N LEU A 315 -16.33 -6.81 -24.06
CA LEU A 315 -14.93 -6.62 -24.50
C LEU A 315 -13.92 -6.63 -23.35
N ILE A 316 -14.25 -5.98 -22.23
CA ILE A 316 -13.42 -6.01 -21.02
C ILE A 316 -13.32 -7.45 -20.49
N SER A 317 -14.43 -8.18 -20.47
CA SER A 317 -14.49 -9.57 -20.01
C SER A 317 -13.66 -10.51 -20.89
N GLU A 318 -13.76 -10.38 -22.22
CA GLU A 318 -12.93 -11.12 -23.19
C GLU A 318 -11.45 -10.81 -23.02
N TYR A 319 -11.09 -9.53 -22.90
CA TYR A 319 -9.70 -9.11 -22.71
C TYR A 319 -9.10 -9.71 -21.43
N LEU A 320 -9.81 -9.62 -20.30
CA LEU A 320 -9.38 -10.21 -19.04
C LEU A 320 -9.31 -11.74 -19.10
N ARG A 321 -10.19 -12.39 -19.86
CA ARG A 321 -10.14 -13.85 -20.08
C ARG A 321 -8.91 -14.25 -20.90
N SER A 322 -8.62 -13.53 -21.98
CA SER A 322 -7.44 -13.74 -22.81
C SER A 322 -6.14 -13.57 -22.01
N GLN A 323 -6.04 -12.52 -21.18
CA GLN A 323 -4.90 -12.31 -20.28
C GLN A 323 -4.68 -13.50 -19.33
N ARG A 324 -5.74 -14.03 -18.72
CA ARG A 324 -5.66 -15.20 -17.82
C ARG A 324 -5.22 -16.47 -18.55
N GLN A 325 -5.67 -16.67 -19.78
CA GLN A 325 -5.26 -17.81 -20.60
C GLN A 325 -3.79 -17.71 -21.00
N GLY A 326 -3.32 -16.52 -21.42
CA GLY A 326 -1.91 -16.28 -21.74
C GLY A 326 -0.95 -16.57 -20.58
N MET A 327 -1.34 -16.23 -19.34
CA MET A 327 -0.52 -16.52 -18.16
C MET A 327 -0.46 -18.03 -17.83
N ARG A 328 -1.52 -18.79 -18.10
CA ARG A 328 -1.53 -20.25 -17.89
C ARG A 328 -0.65 -20.98 -18.91
N SER A 329 -0.62 -20.51 -20.16
CA SER A 329 0.21 -21.09 -21.22
C SER A 329 1.71 -20.91 -20.98
N ASN A 330 2.12 -19.86 -20.26
CA ASN A 330 3.53 -19.61 -19.93
C ASN A 330 4.02 -20.36 -18.69
N ALA A 331 3.12 -20.80 -17.79
CA ALA A 331 3.51 -21.58 -16.61
C ALA A 331 3.86 -23.05 -16.93
N GLY A 332 3.51 -23.55 -18.12
CA GLY A 332 3.77 -24.92 -18.57
C GLY A 332 5.14 -25.15 -19.22
N LYS A 333 5.89 -24.08 -19.56
CA LYS A 333 7.25 -24.19 -20.07
C LYS A 333 8.24 -24.14 -18.90
N LYS A 334 8.25 -25.21 -18.09
CA LYS A 334 9.42 -25.52 -17.26
C LYS A 334 10.48 -26.06 -18.23
N GLU A 335 11.56 -25.30 -18.40
CA GLU A 335 12.74 -25.79 -19.08
C GLU A 335 13.24 -27.05 -18.36
N ASP A 336 13.20 -28.17 -19.06
CA ASP A 336 13.88 -29.40 -18.68
C ASP A 336 15.39 -29.14 -18.67
N PHE A 337 15.92 -28.84 -17.49
CA PHE A 337 17.33 -29.07 -17.17
C PHE A 337 17.38 -30.23 -16.18
N SER A 338 17.26 -31.44 -16.71
CA SER A 338 17.64 -32.67 -16.03
C SER A 338 19.01 -33.12 -16.52
N SER A 339 19.82 -33.59 -15.57
CA SER A 339 21.06 -34.36 -15.69
C SER A 339 22.30 -33.68 -16.31
N LEU A 340 23.20 -33.23 -15.42
CA LEU A 340 24.64 -33.44 -15.63
C LEU A 340 25.19 -34.21 -14.43
N ASP A 341 25.48 -35.48 -14.69
CA ASP A 341 26.26 -36.37 -13.86
C ASP A 341 27.69 -35.83 -13.66
N GLN A 342 28.25 -36.09 -12.48
CA GLN A 342 29.68 -35.96 -12.22
C GLN A 342 30.46 -37.01 -13.04
N PRO A 343 31.66 -36.66 -13.54
CA PRO A 343 32.71 -37.64 -13.71
C PRO A 343 33.89 -37.37 -12.79
N SER A 344 34.33 -38.47 -12.18
CA SER A 344 35.59 -38.70 -11.51
C SER A 344 36.81 -38.37 -12.38
N LEU A 345 37.89 -37.96 -11.71
CA LEU A 345 39.24 -37.89 -12.27
C LEU A 345 39.68 -39.25 -12.84
N ASP A 346 40.14 -39.26 -14.09
CA ASP A 346 41.44 -39.87 -14.42
C ASP A 346 41.98 -39.29 -15.75
N GLY A 347 43.29 -39.20 -15.86
CA GLY A 347 43.99 -38.42 -16.88
C GLY A 347 44.17 -39.10 -18.23
N ALA A 348 44.34 -38.29 -19.28
CA ALA A 348 45.34 -38.45 -20.35
C ALA A 348 45.21 -37.32 -21.38
N GLN A 349 46.36 -36.94 -21.94
CA GLN A 349 46.61 -35.90 -22.93
C GLN A 349 45.96 -36.21 -24.29
N TYR A 350 45.64 -35.18 -25.09
CA TYR A 350 46.08 -35.02 -26.49
C TYR A 350 45.63 -33.66 -27.07
N GLU A 351 46.55 -33.01 -27.78
CA GLU A 351 46.38 -31.77 -28.56
C GLU A 351 45.65 -32.02 -29.90
N ALA A 352 44.95 -31.01 -30.44
CA ALA A 352 45.13 -30.46 -31.80
C ALA A 352 43.89 -29.68 -32.33
N ASN A 353 44.12 -28.37 -32.53
CA ASN A 353 43.81 -27.49 -33.67
C ASN A 353 42.72 -27.75 -34.74
N LEU A 354 42.17 -26.60 -35.14
CA LEU A 354 41.75 -26.09 -36.47
C LEU A 354 40.34 -26.36 -37.04
N ASP A 355 39.55 -25.27 -37.04
CA ASP A 355 39.05 -24.52 -38.22
C ASP A 355 38.17 -25.16 -39.33
N THR A 356 37.18 -24.35 -39.73
CA THR A 356 36.80 -24.03 -41.13
C THR A 356 35.57 -24.73 -41.79
N LEU A 357 34.52 -23.89 -41.91
CA LEU A 357 33.65 -23.59 -43.09
C LEU A 357 32.44 -24.47 -43.51
N LEU A 358 31.30 -23.76 -43.56
CA LEU A 358 30.41 -23.47 -44.72
C LEU A 358 29.29 -24.41 -45.21
N PHE A 359 28.18 -23.69 -45.48
CA PHE A 359 27.13 -23.82 -46.50
C PHE A 359 26.09 -24.96 -46.45
N GLY A 360 24.82 -24.52 -46.42
CA GLY A 360 23.66 -25.33 -46.77
C GLY A 360 22.37 -24.49 -46.75
N GLN A 361 22.07 -23.82 -47.86
CA GLN A 361 20.79 -23.15 -48.13
C GLN A 361 19.65 -24.17 -48.28
N THR A 362 18.47 -23.90 -47.72
CA THR A 362 17.19 -24.24 -48.35
C THR A 362 16.09 -23.25 -47.96
N GLN A 363 15.27 -22.92 -48.95
CA GLN A 363 14.26 -21.88 -49.04
C GLN A 363 13.02 -22.10 -48.16
N GLY A 364 12.46 -20.98 -47.67
CA GLY A 364 11.14 -20.55 -48.10
C GLY A 364 9.93 -21.11 -47.34
N ARG A 365 9.55 -20.44 -46.25
CA ARG A 365 8.13 -20.30 -45.87
C ARG A 365 7.90 -18.97 -45.16
N SER A 366 6.93 -18.21 -45.63
CA SER A 366 6.59 -16.87 -45.17
C SER A 366 6.22 -16.86 -43.69
N GLU A 367 7.07 -16.26 -42.86
CA GLU A 367 6.75 -15.91 -41.48
C GLU A 367 6.06 -14.55 -41.44
N THR A 368 4.84 -14.55 -40.91
CA THR A 368 4.18 -13.34 -40.44
C THR A 368 4.94 -12.86 -39.20
N THR A 369 5.49 -11.66 -39.27
CA THR A 369 6.32 -11.07 -38.22
C THR A 369 5.55 -10.93 -36.91
N ILE A 370 5.80 -11.85 -35.97
CA ILE A 370 5.36 -11.72 -34.57
C ILE A 370 6.37 -10.82 -33.86
N PRO A 371 5.95 -9.72 -33.19
CA PRO A 371 6.88 -8.89 -32.44
C PRO A 371 7.48 -9.69 -31.29
N LYS A 372 8.82 -9.68 -31.20
CA LYS A 372 9.58 -10.27 -30.08
C LYS A 372 9.12 -9.66 -28.75
N PRO A 373 9.06 -10.45 -27.66
CA PRO A 373 8.75 -9.92 -26.35
C PRO A 373 9.96 -9.10 -25.86
N GLU A 374 9.85 -7.77 -25.97
CA GLU A 374 10.70 -6.87 -25.23
C GLU A 374 10.56 -7.14 -23.73
N GLN A 375 11.70 -7.02 -23.07
CA GLN A 375 11.94 -7.29 -21.67
C GLN A 375 10.83 -6.74 -20.77
N LEU A 376 10.33 -7.62 -19.89
CA LEU A 376 9.37 -7.35 -18.82
C LEU A 376 9.90 -6.28 -17.84
N ARG A 377 9.83 -5.00 -18.23
CA ARG A 377 9.60 -3.87 -17.31
C ARG A 377 8.13 -3.51 -17.42
N GLY A 378 7.39 -3.78 -16.35
CA GLY A 378 5.97 -3.43 -16.24
C GLY A 378 5.76 -1.92 -16.11
N GLU A 379 5.96 -1.19 -17.20
CA GLU A 379 5.62 0.22 -17.34
C GLU A 379 4.32 0.32 -18.16
N CYS A 380 3.19 0.46 -17.45
CA CYS A 380 1.89 0.78 -18.04
C CYS A 380 1.86 2.28 -18.35
N SER A 381 2.06 2.66 -19.61
CA SER A 381 2.03 4.07 -20.07
C SER A 381 0.67 4.76 -19.91
N ILE A 382 -0.40 3.99 -19.73
CA ILE A 382 -1.78 4.49 -19.53
C ILE A 382 -2.04 4.88 -18.07
N CYS A 383 -1.25 4.34 -17.15
CA CYS A 383 -1.44 4.49 -15.70
C CYS A 383 -0.68 5.70 -15.11
N GLU A 384 0.05 6.45 -15.93
CA GLU A 384 0.96 7.54 -15.51
C GLU A 384 0.56 8.94 -16.02
N ARG A 385 -0.71 9.17 -16.36
CA ARG A 385 -1.23 10.52 -16.59
C ARG A 385 -2.22 10.96 -15.52
#